data_AF-A0A1B7V7A1-F1
#
_entry.id   AF-A0A1B7V7A1-F1
#
_cell.length_a   1.000
_cell.length_b   1.000
_cell.length_c   1.000
_cell.angle_alpha   90.00
_cell.angle_beta   90.00
_cell.angle_gamma   90.00
#
_symmetry.space_group_name_H-M   'P 1'
#
loop_
_entity.id
_entity.type
_entity.pdbx_description
1 polymer ?
#
loop_
_entity_poly.entity_id
_entity_poly.type
_entity_poly.pdbx_seq_one_letter_code
_entity_poly.pdbx_strand_id
1 'polypeptide(L)'
;MSKSNKYFLNNPKNRSVHSLRDELHKALAKEEFIIEISATEYEIIEIIENSSAAKVKKVSIQELNYSDEKSKVEKIWKIDLEKDIPGISTSSRTPECAILVLQKYKDSYRLNIILIELKSTIDNKELQKIGEKFQCAMSRIYMLLVLNNHLNSIQGYNESEIYIDFQGILFYQRFSDKGKFTEKNHEKLYSQMYSILQTPSKSGLLTCQTILRDQDKIYIKCFCQQDEEIRINLQALL
;
A
#
# COMPACT_ATOMS: atom_id res chain seq x y z
N MET A 1 -41.70 2.25 -7.56
CA MET A 1 -41.10 0.98 -8.01
C MET A 1 -39.61 1.19 -8.18
N SER A 2 -38.76 0.62 -7.31
CA SER A 2 -37.31 0.70 -7.51
C SER A 2 -36.92 -0.22 -8.68
N LYS A 3 -36.18 0.31 -9.65
CA LYS A 3 -35.61 -0.52 -10.72
C LYS A 3 -34.53 -1.39 -10.07
N SER A 4 -34.75 -2.71 -10.08
CA SER A 4 -33.74 -3.70 -9.70
C SER A 4 -32.65 -3.70 -10.78
N ASN A 5 -31.54 -3.03 -10.51
CA ASN A 5 -30.35 -3.16 -11.34
C ASN A 5 -29.73 -4.53 -11.05
N LYS A 6 -29.81 -5.45 -12.02
CA LYS A 6 -29.13 -6.75 -11.96
C LYS A 6 -27.69 -6.56 -12.39
N TYR A 7 -26.75 -6.79 -11.47
CA TYR A 7 -25.33 -6.81 -11.77
C TYR A 7 -24.86 -8.25 -11.95
N PHE A 8 -24.27 -8.56 -13.09
CA PHE A 8 -23.71 -9.89 -13.38
C PHE A 8 -22.19 -9.84 -13.27
N LEU A 9 -21.60 -10.53 -12.28
CA LEU A 9 -20.16 -10.75 -12.23
C LEU A 9 -19.79 -11.74 -13.34
N ASN A 10 -19.12 -11.26 -14.40
CA ASN A 10 -18.56 -12.09 -15.50
C ASN A 10 -19.52 -12.61 -16.59
N ASN A 11 -20.42 -11.78 -17.12
CA ASN A 11 -21.12 -12.12 -18.37
C ASN A 11 -20.45 -11.43 -19.59
N PRO A 12 -19.66 -12.14 -20.42
CA PRO A 12 -18.99 -11.54 -21.58
C PRO A 12 -19.96 -11.00 -22.65
N LYS A 13 -21.24 -11.39 -22.61
CA LYS A 13 -22.27 -10.92 -23.56
C LYS A 13 -23.03 -9.68 -23.07
N ASN A 14 -22.90 -9.31 -21.80
CA ASN A 14 -23.61 -8.16 -21.23
C ASN A 14 -22.63 -7.29 -20.43
N ARG A 15 -22.23 -6.15 -21.02
CA ARG A 15 -21.25 -5.19 -20.49
C ARG A 15 -21.69 -4.43 -19.22
N SER A 16 -22.61 -4.99 -18.41
CA SER A 16 -23.09 -4.35 -17.18
C SER A 16 -21.99 -4.19 -16.12
N VAL A 17 -20.96 -5.03 -16.15
CA VAL A 17 -19.81 -4.94 -15.22
C VAL A 17 -19.05 -3.63 -15.40
N HIS A 18 -18.92 -3.12 -16.63
CA HIS A 18 -18.22 -1.87 -16.87
C HIS A 18 -18.96 -0.67 -16.26
N SER A 19 -20.31 -0.65 -16.26
CA SER A 19 -21.05 0.44 -15.61
C SER A 19 -20.86 0.42 -14.09
N LEU A 20 -21.05 -0.73 -13.42
CA LEU A 20 -20.88 -0.81 -11.96
C LEU A 20 -19.44 -0.51 -11.54
N ARG A 21 -18.45 -1.02 -12.27
CA ARG A 21 -17.03 -0.74 -12.03
C ARG A 21 -16.75 0.75 -12.17
N ASP A 22 -17.16 1.36 -13.27
CA ASP A 22 -16.88 2.78 -13.53
C ASP A 22 -17.63 3.67 -12.53
N GLU A 23 -18.84 3.30 -12.14
CA GLU A 23 -19.60 3.93 -11.06
C GLU A 23 -18.87 3.81 -9.72
N LEU A 24 -18.35 2.62 -9.39
CA LEU A 24 -17.59 2.39 -8.16
C LEU A 24 -16.28 3.17 -8.15
N HIS A 25 -15.49 3.15 -9.24
CA HIS A 25 -14.26 3.93 -9.34
C HIS A 25 -14.53 5.43 -9.21
N LYS A 26 -15.57 5.95 -9.89
CA LYS A 26 -15.98 7.35 -9.74
C LYS A 26 -16.42 7.67 -8.32
N ALA A 27 -17.12 6.76 -7.64
CA ALA A 27 -17.51 6.93 -6.25
C ALA A 27 -16.28 6.95 -5.32
N LEU A 28 -15.36 5.98 -5.44
CA LEU A 28 -14.13 5.93 -4.65
C LEU A 28 -13.24 7.16 -4.88
N ALA A 29 -13.16 7.67 -6.12
CA ALA A 29 -12.43 8.90 -6.42
C ALA A 29 -13.11 10.15 -5.84
N LYS A 30 -14.45 10.22 -5.85
CA LYS A 30 -15.20 11.31 -5.20
C LYS A 30 -15.02 11.32 -3.69
N GLU A 31 -14.96 10.13 -3.10
CA GLU A 31 -14.61 9.97 -1.70
C GLU A 31 -13.11 10.18 -1.47
N GLU A 32 -12.30 10.57 -2.46
CA GLU A 32 -10.85 10.76 -2.32
C GLU A 32 -10.14 9.53 -1.71
N PHE A 33 -10.74 8.36 -1.81
CA PHE A 33 -10.16 7.11 -1.31
C PHE A 33 -9.00 6.68 -2.19
N ILE A 34 -9.12 6.91 -3.50
CA ILE A 34 -8.05 6.72 -4.49
C ILE A 34 -7.89 8.03 -5.25
N ILE A 35 -6.68 8.57 -5.25
CA ILE A 35 -6.33 9.81 -5.94
C ILE A 35 -5.18 9.51 -6.90
N GLU A 36 -5.35 9.88 -8.18
CA GLU A 36 -4.25 9.86 -9.14
C GLU A 36 -3.37 11.09 -8.93
N ILE A 37 -2.06 10.86 -8.81
CA ILE A 37 -1.06 11.90 -8.58
C ILE A 37 -0.23 12.05 -9.85
N SER A 38 -0.07 13.30 -10.30
CA SER A 38 0.81 13.62 -11.42
C SER A 38 2.25 13.24 -11.10
N ALA A 39 2.88 12.46 -11.98
CA ALA A 39 4.28 12.07 -11.85
C ALA A 39 5.22 13.18 -12.36
N THR A 40 5.25 14.32 -11.66
CA THR A 40 6.06 15.51 -11.96
C THR A 40 7.13 15.73 -10.89
N GLU A 41 8.15 16.54 -11.18
CA GLU A 41 9.23 16.86 -10.24
C GLU A 41 8.78 17.78 -9.09
N TYR A 42 7.71 18.55 -9.30
CA TYR A 42 7.19 19.54 -8.34
C TYR A 42 6.16 18.95 -7.38
N GLU A 43 5.62 17.77 -7.71
CA GLU A 43 4.55 17.17 -6.92
C GLU A 43 5.14 16.41 -5.74
N ILE A 44 4.45 16.52 -4.61
CA ILE A 44 4.84 15.89 -3.36
C ILE A 44 3.64 15.10 -2.85
N ILE A 45 3.86 13.83 -2.52
CA ILE A 45 2.87 13.04 -1.80
C ILE A 45 3.10 13.23 -0.32
N GLU A 46 2.12 13.82 0.36
CA GLU A 46 2.14 13.99 1.80
C GLU A 46 1.29 12.93 2.50
N ILE A 47 1.86 12.35 3.55
CA ILE A 47 1.20 11.41 4.46
C ILE A 47 1.28 12.04 5.83
N ILE A 48 0.12 12.39 6.39
CA ILE A 48 0.01 13.15 7.63
C ILE A 48 -0.64 12.26 8.69
N GLU A 49 0.01 12.15 9.84
CA GLU A 49 -0.57 11.54 11.03
C GLU A 49 -1.26 12.65 11.84
N ASN A 50 -2.59 12.56 11.93
CA ASN A 50 -3.43 13.61 12.52
C ASN A 50 -3.50 13.53 14.05
N SER A 51 -2.98 12.47 14.66
CA SER A 51 -2.92 12.32 16.12
C SER A 51 -2.02 13.38 16.75
N SER A 52 -2.58 14.18 17.66
CA SER A 52 -1.82 15.21 18.40
C SER A 52 -0.70 14.64 19.29
N ALA A 53 -0.78 13.35 19.63
CA ALA A 53 0.25 12.63 20.38
C ALA A 53 1.35 12.05 19.47
N ALA A 54 1.18 12.11 18.15
CA ALA A 54 2.18 11.62 17.22
C ALA A 54 3.38 12.57 17.13
N LYS A 55 4.55 11.94 17.13
CA LYS A 55 5.84 12.58 16.95
C LYS A 55 6.31 12.49 15.50
N VAL A 56 6.10 11.38 14.80
CA VAL A 56 6.17 11.39 13.32
C VAL A 56 4.86 11.98 12.85
N LYS A 57 4.89 13.22 12.36
CA LYS A 57 3.69 13.95 11.95
C LYS A 57 3.47 13.91 10.44
N LYS A 58 4.56 13.90 9.67
CA LYS A 58 4.47 13.99 8.22
C LYS A 58 5.60 13.25 7.52
N VAL A 59 5.25 12.55 6.45
CA VAL A 59 6.20 12.07 5.44
C VAL A 59 5.85 12.74 4.11
N SER A 60 6.83 13.39 3.52
CA SER A 60 6.75 14.03 2.21
C SER A 60 7.61 13.24 1.22
N ILE A 61 6.97 12.65 0.22
CA ILE A 61 7.63 11.88 -0.85
C ILE A 61 7.73 12.77 -2.08
N GLN A 62 8.96 13.00 -2.54
CA GLN A 62 9.29 13.92 -3.63
C GLN A 62 9.98 13.20 -4.79
N GLU A 63 10.28 13.93 -5.87
CA GLU A 63 10.91 13.40 -7.08
C GLU A 63 10.09 12.25 -7.71
N LEU A 64 8.79 12.50 -7.89
CA LEU A 64 7.83 11.49 -8.34
C LEU A 64 8.00 11.09 -9.81
N ASN A 65 8.68 11.93 -10.60
CA ASN A 65 9.01 11.68 -12.01
C ASN A 65 10.24 10.77 -12.20
N TYR A 66 10.57 9.93 -11.21
CA TYR A 66 11.72 9.04 -11.23
C TYR A 66 11.83 8.26 -12.56
N SER A 67 13.03 8.30 -13.14
CA SER A 67 13.39 7.60 -14.37
C SER A 67 14.86 7.20 -14.31
N ASP A 68 15.16 5.97 -14.73
CA ASP A 68 16.52 5.48 -14.91
C ASP A 68 16.69 4.90 -16.34
N GLU A 69 17.84 4.28 -16.61
CA GLU A 69 18.13 3.67 -17.92
C GLU A 69 17.17 2.53 -18.30
N LYS A 70 16.46 1.95 -17.32
CA LYS A 70 15.65 0.73 -17.49
C LYS A 70 14.16 1.00 -17.42
N SER A 71 13.76 2.06 -16.72
CA SER A 71 12.40 2.28 -16.29
C SER A 71 12.05 3.76 -16.12
N LYS A 72 10.76 4.05 -16.26
CA LYS A 72 10.20 5.38 -15.99
C LYS A 72 8.86 5.24 -15.27
N VAL A 73 8.62 6.08 -14.27
CA VAL A 73 7.30 6.21 -13.65
C VAL A 73 6.29 6.74 -14.66
N GLU A 74 5.23 5.99 -14.90
CA GLU A 74 4.14 6.35 -15.81
C GLU A 74 2.96 6.96 -15.06
N LYS A 75 2.55 6.33 -13.94
CA LYS A 75 1.41 6.75 -13.13
C LYS A 75 1.64 6.47 -11.66
N ILE A 76 1.04 7.31 -10.82
CA ILE A 76 1.03 7.12 -9.38
C ILE A 76 -0.40 7.27 -8.85
N TRP A 77 -0.81 6.38 -7.95
CA TRP A 77 -2.04 6.53 -7.19
C TRP A 77 -1.74 6.49 -5.70
N LYS A 78 -2.37 7.38 -4.94
CA LYS A 78 -2.41 7.33 -3.48
C LYS A 78 -3.76 6.75 -3.06
N ILE A 79 -3.72 5.75 -2.17
CA ILE A 79 -4.90 5.14 -1.57
C ILE A 79 -4.86 5.40 -0.07
N ASP A 80 -5.89 6.06 0.44
CA ASP A 80 -6.08 6.26 1.88
C ASP A 80 -6.75 5.01 2.47
N LEU A 81 -5.95 4.15 3.11
CA LEU A 81 -6.43 2.85 3.59
C LEU A 81 -7.20 2.94 4.91
N GLU A 82 -7.08 4.05 5.63
CA GLU A 82 -7.78 4.31 6.88
C GLU A 82 -9.10 5.07 6.69
N LYS A 83 -9.31 5.66 5.52
CA LYS A 83 -10.59 6.32 5.20
C LYS A 83 -11.76 5.37 5.36
N ASP A 84 -12.68 5.74 6.25
CA ASP A 84 -13.91 5.00 6.50
C ASP A 84 -14.77 4.97 5.24
N ILE A 85 -14.95 3.78 4.68
CA ILE A 85 -15.90 3.55 3.59
C ILE A 85 -17.16 2.90 4.17
N PRO A 86 -18.35 3.51 4.02
CA PRO A 86 -19.60 2.92 4.48
C PRO A 86 -19.79 1.48 3.96
N GLY A 87 -20.04 0.55 4.88
CA GLY A 87 -20.21 -0.88 4.56
C GLY A 87 -18.92 -1.68 4.44
N ILE A 88 -17.75 -1.05 4.57
CA ILE A 88 -16.44 -1.73 4.66
C ILE A 88 -15.87 -1.48 6.05
N SER A 89 -15.59 -2.54 6.81
CA SER A 89 -14.94 -2.41 8.12
C SER A 89 -13.47 -2.05 7.94
N THR A 90 -13.12 -0.82 8.28
CA THR A 90 -11.79 -0.20 8.13
C THR A 90 -10.97 -0.22 9.41
N SER A 91 -11.59 -0.45 10.57
CA SER A 91 -10.98 -0.19 11.88
C SER A 91 -9.60 -0.86 12.10
N SER A 92 -8.59 0.01 12.21
CA SER A 92 -7.23 -0.18 12.78
C SER A 92 -6.39 -1.37 12.31
N ARG A 93 -6.76 -1.99 11.19
CA ARG A 93 -6.09 -3.18 10.63
C ARG A 93 -5.28 -2.90 9.39
N THR A 94 -5.11 -1.65 8.98
CA THR A 94 -4.31 -1.30 7.81
C THR A 94 -3.25 -0.26 8.15
N PRO A 95 -2.19 -0.19 7.34
CA PRO A 95 -1.33 0.98 7.29
C PRO A 95 -2.11 2.21 6.86
N GLU A 96 -1.52 3.37 7.11
CA GLU A 96 -2.09 4.68 6.89
C GLU A 96 -2.44 4.88 5.42
N CYS A 97 -1.53 4.50 4.52
CA CYS A 97 -1.79 4.60 3.08
C CYS A 97 -1.08 3.54 2.25
N ALA A 98 -1.51 3.41 1.00
CA ALA A 98 -0.77 2.73 -0.06
C ALA A 98 -0.45 3.71 -1.19
N ILE A 99 0.76 3.62 -1.74
CA ILE A 99 1.16 4.32 -2.95
C ILE A 99 1.41 3.26 -4.03
N LEU A 100 0.68 3.36 -5.12
CA LEU A 100 0.78 2.48 -6.27
C LEU A 100 1.57 3.22 -7.35
N VAL A 101 2.73 2.70 -7.71
CA VAL A 101 3.64 3.30 -8.71
C VAL A 101 3.75 2.36 -9.89
N LEU A 102 3.18 2.77 -11.02
CA LEU A 102 3.32 2.02 -12.27
C LEU A 102 4.57 2.50 -13.00
N GLN A 103 5.56 1.62 -13.11
CA GLN A 103 6.77 1.83 -13.88
C GLN A 103 6.69 1.08 -15.22
N LYS A 104 7.01 1.80 -16.28
CA LYS A 104 7.17 1.24 -17.61
C LYS A 104 8.61 0.81 -17.81
N TYR A 105 8.81 -0.44 -18.21
CA TYR A 105 10.07 -0.99 -18.71
C TYR A 105 9.97 -1.15 -20.24
N LYS A 106 11.07 -1.59 -20.86
CA LYS A 106 11.14 -1.77 -22.32
C LYS A 106 10.02 -2.66 -22.88
N ASP A 107 9.79 -3.81 -22.25
CA ASP A 107 8.88 -4.86 -22.74
C ASP A 107 7.84 -5.30 -21.69
N SER A 108 7.75 -4.60 -20.56
CA SER A 108 6.87 -4.96 -19.45
C SER A 108 6.51 -3.76 -18.58
N TYR A 109 5.60 -3.99 -17.64
CA TYR A 109 5.26 -3.02 -16.61
C TYR A 109 5.50 -3.61 -15.22
N ARG A 110 5.76 -2.75 -14.26
CA ARG A 110 5.83 -3.12 -12.85
C ARG A 110 4.97 -2.17 -12.03
N LEU A 111 4.06 -2.73 -11.25
CA LEU A 111 3.27 -2.01 -10.27
C LEU A 111 3.89 -2.23 -8.90
N ASN A 112 4.60 -1.22 -8.39
CA ASN A 112 5.10 -1.25 -7.02
C ASN A 112 4.01 -0.74 -6.09
N ILE A 113 3.63 -1.55 -5.12
CA ILE A 113 2.63 -1.23 -4.10
C ILE A 113 3.38 -0.98 -2.80
N ILE A 114 3.48 0.28 -2.42
CA ILE A 114 4.21 0.75 -1.24
C ILE A 114 3.19 1.00 -0.13
N LEU A 115 3.13 0.10 0.84
CA LEU A 115 2.28 0.21 2.03
C LEU A 115 3.04 0.97 3.12
N ILE A 116 2.54 2.12 3.58
CA ILE A 116 3.28 2.99 4.48
C ILE A 116 2.62 3.03 5.85
N GLU A 117 3.43 2.75 6.88
CA GLU A 117 3.06 2.90 8.29
C GLU A 117 3.92 3.95 9.00
N LEU A 118 3.29 4.81 9.81
CA LEU A 118 3.93 5.83 10.63
C LEU A 118 3.80 5.49 12.13
N LYS A 119 4.93 5.46 12.85
CA LYS A 119 4.91 5.20 14.30
C LYS A 119 5.84 6.10 15.08
N SER A 120 5.28 6.76 16.09
CA SER A 120 6.10 7.55 17.00
C SER A 120 6.96 6.66 17.90
N THR A 121 6.37 5.61 18.46
CA THR A 121 7.08 4.63 19.28
C THR A 121 6.51 3.26 19.00
N ILE A 122 7.41 2.30 18.85
CA ILE A 122 7.07 0.90 18.62
C ILE A 122 7.49 0.13 19.87
N ASP A 123 6.54 -0.57 20.48
CA ASP A 123 6.80 -1.62 21.45
C ASP A 123 6.59 -3.00 20.83
N ASN A 124 6.78 -4.06 21.61
CA ASN A 124 6.70 -5.42 21.08
C ASN A 124 5.29 -5.78 20.57
N LYS A 125 4.23 -5.26 21.19
CA LYS A 125 2.84 -5.47 20.73
C LYS A 125 2.56 -4.70 19.46
N GLU A 126 3.03 -3.46 19.39
CA GLU A 126 2.84 -2.62 18.21
C GLU A 126 3.60 -3.19 17.00
N LEU A 127 4.80 -3.75 17.22
CA LEU A 127 5.57 -4.38 16.15
C LEU A 127 4.82 -5.56 15.49
N GLN A 128 4.15 -6.38 16.29
CA GLN A 128 3.28 -7.44 15.78
C GLN A 128 2.14 -6.87 14.95
N LYS A 129 1.40 -5.89 15.51
CA LYS A 129 0.25 -5.28 14.84
C LYS A 129 0.63 -4.66 13.49
N ILE A 130 1.79 -4.02 13.38
CA ILE A 130 2.29 -3.48 12.11
C ILE A 130 2.44 -4.59 11.07
N GLY A 131 2.96 -5.77 11.46
CA GLY A 131 3.00 -6.93 10.57
C GLY A 131 1.60 -7.38 10.12
N GLU A 132 0.64 -7.42 11.04
CA GLU A 132 -0.76 -7.80 10.73
C GLU A 132 -1.41 -6.78 9.79
N LYS A 133 -1.10 -5.50 9.98
CA LYS A 133 -1.55 -4.42 9.11
C LYS A 133 -1.08 -4.61 7.67
N PHE A 134 0.21 -4.91 7.47
CA PHE A 134 0.74 -5.19 6.12
C PHE A 134 0.03 -6.38 5.46
N GLN A 135 -0.19 -7.47 6.20
CA GLN A 135 -0.93 -8.65 5.69
C GLN A 135 -2.36 -8.31 5.25
N CYS A 136 -3.08 -7.55 6.08
CA CYS A 136 -4.45 -7.14 5.78
C CYS A 136 -4.50 -6.21 4.56
N ALA A 137 -3.58 -5.25 4.49
CA ALA A 137 -3.50 -4.32 3.38
C ALA A 137 -3.15 -5.01 2.05
N MET A 138 -2.22 -5.97 2.03
CA MET A 138 -1.96 -6.78 0.83
C MET A 138 -3.25 -7.42 0.30
N SER A 139 -4.02 -8.06 1.19
CA SER A 139 -5.31 -8.68 0.81
C SER A 139 -6.31 -7.66 0.27
N ARG A 140 -6.38 -6.46 0.86
CA ARG A 140 -7.23 -5.37 0.37
C ARG A 140 -6.81 -4.88 -1.01
N ILE A 141 -5.52 -4.69 -1.24
CA ILE A 141 -5.03 -4.29 -2.57
C ILE A 141 -5.32 -5.37 -3.61
N TYR A 142 -5.16 -6.66 -3.29
CA TYR A 142 -5.57 -7.72 -4.22
C TYR A 142 -7.05 -7.62 -4.60
N MET A 143 -7.93 -7.36 -3.63
CA MET A 143 -9.35 -7.14 -3.93
C MET A 143 -9.58 -5.92 -4.83
N LEU A 144 -8.88 -4.81 -4.60
CA LEU A 144 -8.97 -3.61 -5.44
C LEU A 144 -8.46 -3.85 -6.87
N LEU A 145 -7.38 -4.61 -7.02
CA LEU A 145 -6.84 -4.96 -8.33
C LEU A 145 -7.80 -5.83 -9.14
N VAL A 146 -8.57 -6.71 -8.50
CA VAL A 146 -9.61 -7.50 -9.18
C VAL A 146 -10.73 -6.61 -9.74
N LEU A 147 -11.05 -5.49 -9.08
CA LEU A 147 -12.03 -4.52 -9.60
C LEU A 147 -11.48 -3.77 -10.83
N ASN A 148 -10.16 -3.55 -10.87
CA ASN A 148 -9.42 -3.04 -12.02
C ASN A 148 -9.05 -4.15 -13.00
N ASN A 149 -10.04 -4.68 -13.72
CA ASN A 149 -9.80 -5.72 -14.71
C ASN A 149 -8.86 -5.21 -15.84
N HIS A 150 -7.65 -5.78 -15.92
CA HIS A 150 -6.61 -5.50 -16.92
C HIS A 150 -7.03 -5.82 -18.37
N LEU A 151 -8.20 -6.44 -18.57
CA LEU A 151 -8.81 -6.65 -19.89
C LEU A 151 -9.46 -5.39 -20.49
N ASN A 152 -9.13 -4.20 -19.98
CA ASN A 152 -9.61 -2.94 -20.52
C ASN A 152 -8.84 -2.58 -21.80
N SER A 153 -9.40 -2.97 -22.94
CA SER A 153 -8.86 -2.69 -24.27
C SER A 153 -8.67 -1.21 -24.60
N ILE A 154 -9.21 -0.29 -23.79
CA ILE A 154 -9.19 1.16 -24.01
C ILE A 154 -7.94 1.82 -23.39
N GLN A 155 -7.29 1.19 -22.39
CA GLN A 155 -6.17 1.80 -21.66
C GLN A 155 -4.78 1.29 -22.06
N GLY A 156 -4.67 0.51 -23.15
CA GLY A 156 -3.37 0.26 -23.80
C GLY A 156 -2.45 -0.77 -23.16
N TYR A 157 -2.82 -1.40 -22.04
CA TYR A 157 -2.05 -2.50 -21.42
C TYR A 157 -2.42 -3.89 -21.97
N ASN A 158 -3.19 -3.97 -23.06
CA ASN A 158 -3.61 -5.23 -23.66
C ASN A 158 -2.38 -6.11 -23.92
N GLU A 159 -2.40 -7.33 -23.35
CA GLU A 159 -1.36 -8.36 -23.46
C GLU A 159 0.01 -8.04 -22.81
N SER A 160 0.17 -6.88 -22.18
CA SER A 160 1.39 -6.56 -21.43
C SER A 160 1.42 -7.27 -20.07
N GLU A 161 2.52 -7.94 -19.75
CA GLU A 161 2.73 -8.51 -18.41
C GLU A 161 3.01 -7.37 -17.41
N ILE A 162 2.18 -7.31 -16.36
CA ILE A 162 2.35 -6.38 -15.24
C ILE A 162 2.83 -7.19 -14.04
N TYR A 163 4.09 -7.01 -13.67
CA TYR A 163 4.65 -7.57 -12.44
C TYR A 163 4.17 -6.73 -11.25
N ILE A 164 3.77 -7.38 -10.16
CA ILE A 164 3.25 -6.69 -8.97
C ILE A 164 4.19 -6.98 -7.81
N ASP A 165 4.81 -5.92 -7.28
CA ASP A 165 5.73 -6.00 -6.16
C ASP A 165 5.13 -5.28 -4.96
N PHE A 166 5.11 -5.94 -3.80
CA PHE A 166 4.66 -5.34 -2.53
C PHE A 166 5.86 -4.94 -1.67
N GLN A 167 5.80 -3.73 -1.15
CA GLN A 167 6.77 -3.19 -0.20
C GLN A 167 6.04 -2.61 1.02
N GLY A 168 6.54 -2.90 2.22
CA GLY A 168 6.06 -2.30 3.46
C GLY A 168 7.10 -1.32 3.99
N ILE A 169 6.73 -0.07 4.14
CA ILE A 169 7.61 0.98 4.63
C ILE A 169 7.16 1.39 6.02
N LEU A 170 8.07 1.31 6.98
CA LEU A 170 7.79 1.69 8.35
C LEU A 170 8.66 2.88 8.75
N PHE A 171 8.04 4.04 8.93
CA PHE A 171 8.71 5.21 9.51
C PHE A 171 8.49 5.22 11.02
N TYR A 172 9.57 5.33 11.78
CA TYR A 172 9.45 5.41 13.24
C TYR A 172 10.55 6.22 13.93
N GLN A 173 10.30 6.71 15.15
CA GLN A 173 11.34 7.40 15.91
C GLN A 173 12.08 6.53 16.91
N ARG A 174 11.32 5.72 17.65
CA ARG A 174 11.89 4.91 18.73
C ARG A 174 11.30 3.52 18.75
N PHE A 175 12.17 2.52 18.82
CA PHE A 175 11.80 1.18 19.21
C PHE A 175 12.18 0.97 20.68
N SER A 176 11.21 0.64 21.52
CA SER A 176 11.45 0.30 22.92
C SER A 176 11.31 -1.21 23.09
N ASP A 177 12.44 -1.91 23.08
CA ASP A 177 12.46 -3.34 23.39
C ASP A 177 12.18 -3.53 24.89
N LYS A 178 10.94 -3.88 25.23
CA LYS A 178 10.50 -4.16 26.59
C LYS A 178 10.41 -5.67 26.82
N GLY A 179 11.54 -6.37 26.68
CA GLY A 179 11.72 -7.77 27.08
C GLY A 179 10.97 -8.80 26.21
N LYS A 180 11.33 -10.09 26.36
CA LYS A 180 10.88 -11.19 25.50
C LYS A 180 9.34 -11.22 25.37
N PHE A 181 8.85 -11.06 24.14
CA PHE A 181 7.45 -11.27 23.79
C PHE A 181 7.13 -12.77 23.96
N THR A 182 6.11 -13.10 24.76
CA THR A 182 5.80 -14.48 25.18
C THR A 182 4.46 -15.02 24.66
N GLU A 183 3.79 -14.29 23.75
CA GLU A 183 2.53 -14.77 23.15
C GLU A 183 2.82 -15.80 22.04
N LYS A 184 2.64 -17.09 22.38
CA LYS A 184 2.90 -18.26 21.53
C LYS A 184 2.19 -18.25 20.16
N ASN A 185 1.05 -17.56 20.01
CA ASN A 185 0.24 -17.65 18.79
C ASN A 185 0.65 -16.68 17.67
N HIS A 186 1.46 -15.66 17.98
CA HIS A 186 1.88 -14.64 17.00
C HIS A 186 3.40 -14.40 16.98
N GLU A 187 4.16 -15.30 17.61
CA GLU A 187 5.61 -15.21 17.75
C GLU A 187 6.31 -15.06 16.39
N LYS A 188 5.88 -15.80 15.35
CA LYS A 188 6.52 -15.78 14.03
C LYS A 188 6.54 -14.39 13.38
N LEU A 189 5.41 -13.68 13.41
CA LEU A 189 5.29 -12.38 12.75
C LEU A 189 6.12 -11.31 13.48
N TYR A 190 5.99 -11.29 14.80
CA TYR A 190 6.82 -10.45 15.66
C TYR A 190 8.31 -10.74 15.44
N SER A 191 8.74 -12.01 15.47
CA SER A 191 10.15 -12.39 15.31
C SER A 191 10.71 -11.97 13.95
N GLN A 192 9.94 -12.10 12.86
CA GLN A 192 10.36 -11.63 11.54
C GLN A 192 10.50 -10.11 11.50
N MET A 193 9.49 -9.37 11.97
CA MET A 193 9.56 -7.91 12.05
C MET A 193 10.71 -7.42 12.94
N TYR A 194 10.92 -8.07 14.07
CA TYR A 194 12.04 -7.79 14.98
C TYR A 194 13.37 -8.03 14.28
N SER A 195 13.54 -9.19 13.63
CA SER A 195 14.75 -9.51 12.86
C SER A 195 15.03 -8.47 11.79
N ILE A 196 13.99 -7.97 11.09
CA ILE A 196 14.11 -6.92 10.09
C ILE A 196 14.67 -5.63 10.71
N LEU A 197 14.15 -5.21 11.87
CA LEU A 197 14.64 -4.03 12.60
C LEU A 197 16.09 -4.16 13.07
N GLN A 198 16.57 -5.40 13.33
CA GLN A 198 17.95 -5.66 13.76
C GLN A 198 18.96 -5.73 12.60
N THR A 199 18.50 -5.86 11.35
CA THR A 199 19.43 -5.85 10.22
C THR A 199 20.11 -4.48 10.08
N PRO A 200 21.37 -4.40 9.59
CA PRO A 200 22.05 -3.12 9.40
C PRO A 200 21.30 -2.17 8.46
N SER A 201 20.66 -2.70 7.42
CA SER A 201 19.83 -1.94 6.47
C SER A 201 18.40 -1.67 6.96
N LYS A 202 18.03 -2.23 8.12
CA LYS A 202 16.66 -2.23 8.67
C LYS A 202 15.63 -2.67 7.64
N SER A 203 15.93 -3.73 6.91
CA SER A 203 15.11 -4.24 5.82
C SER A 203 15.15 -5.75 5.70
N GLY A 204 14.11 -6.34 5.10
CA GLY A 204 14.03 -7.78 4.89
C GLY A 204 12.64 -8.27 4.48
N LEU A 205 12.50 -9.57 4.23
CA LEU A 205 11.24 -10.16 3.80
C LEU A 205 10.38 -10.56 4.99
N LEU A 206 9.13 -10.11 5.00
CA LEU A 206 8.09 -10.56 5.90
C LEU A 206 7.20 -11.58 5.19
N THR A 207 6.87 -12.67 5.87
CA THR A 207 5.93 -13.67 5.34
C THR A 207 4.51 -13.30 5.73
N CYS A 208 3.64 -13.17 4.74
CA CYS A 208 2.27 -12.74 4.87
C CYS A 208 1.30 -13.86 4.53
N GLN A 209 0.29 -14.03 5.40
CA GLN A 209 -0.91 -14.77 5.03
C GLN A 209 -1.88 -13.79 4.36
N THR A 210 -2.20 -14.03 3.10
CA THR A 210 -3.11 -13.18 2.30
C THR A 210 -4.30 -14.00 1.82
N ILE A 211 -5.32 -13.32 1.27
CA ILE A 211 -6.48 -13.98 0.65
C ILE A 211 -6.10 -14.93 -0.50
N LEU A 212 -4.92 -14.75 -1.11
CA LEU A 212 -4.46 -15.58 -2.21
C LEU A 212 -3.59 -16.77 -1.74
N ARG A 213 -2.71 -16.56 -0.76
CA ARG A 213 -1.69 -17.53 -0.34
C ARG A 213 -1.29 -17.36 1.13
N ASP A 214 -0.94 -18.45 1.79
CA ASP A 214 -0.51 -18.43 3.19
C ASP A 214 0.97 -18.05 3.39
N GLN A 215 1.78 -18.06 2.33
CA GLN A 215 3.22 -17.81 2.37
C GLN A 215 3.64 -16.71 1.39
N ASP A 216 2.77 -15.71 1.21
CA ASP A 216 3.10 -14.55 0.40
C ASP A 216 4.24 -13.76 1.04
N LYS A 217 4.93 -12.92 0.27
CA LYS A 217 6.07 -12.16 0.78
C LYS A 217 5.95 -10.69 0.44
N ILE A 218 6.26 -9.86 1.42
CA ILE A 218 6.41 -8.41 1.28
C ILE A 218 7.81 -8.02 1.71
N TYR A 219 8.47 -7.15 0.95
CA TYR A 219 9.74 -6.59 1.35
C TYR A 219 9.51 -5.39 2.28
N ILE A 220 10.05 -5.46 3.49
CA ILE A 220 9.92 -4.40 4.49
C ILE A 220 11.19 -3.56 4.50
N LYS A 221 11.04 -2.25 4.58
CA LYS A 221 12.12 -1.28 4.82
C LYS A 221 11.71 -0.32 5.92
N CYS A 222 12.56 -0.13 6.91
CA CYS A 222 12.25 0.71 8.05
C CYS A 222 13.18 1.92 8.12
N PHE A 223 12.58 3.10 8.31
CA PHE A 223 13.29 4.37 8.45
C PHE A 223 13.15 4.85 9.90
N CYS A 224 14.27 4.85 10.63
CA CYS A 224 14.33 5.31 12.00
C CYS A 224 14.88 6.73 12.05
N GLN A 225 14.02 7.73 12.24
CA GLN A 225 14.43 9.15 12.26
C GLN A 225 13.82 9.87 13.46
N GLN A 226 14.53 10.84 14.04
CA GLN A 226 14.02 11.63 15.16
C GLN A 226 13.19 12.85 14.73
N ASP A 227 13.22 13.17 13.44
CA ASP A 227 12.49 14.30 12.89
C ASP A 227 10.97 14.05 12.95
N GLU A 228 10.21 15.14 13.13
CA GLU A 228 8.75 15.08 13.06
C GLU A 228 8.24 15.08 11.62
N GLU A 229 9.03 15.67 10.70
CA GLU A 229 8.77 15.72 9.28
C GLU A 229 9.90 15.03 8.51
N ILE A 230 9.57 13.99 7.76
CA ILE A 230 10.52 13.20 6.99
C ILE A 230 10.34 13.54 5.52
N ARG A 231 11.45 13.84 4.83
CA ARG A 231 11.47 14.00 3.37
C ARG A 231 12.24 12.85 2.75
N ILE A 232 11.65 12.22 1.74
CA ILE A 232 12.25 11.07 1.07
C ILE A 232 11.94 11.09 -0.43
N ASN A 233 12.92 10.70 -1.24
CA ASN A 233 12.71 10.60 -2.68
C ASN A 233 12.00 9.28 -3.01
N LEU A 234 11.15 9.29 -4.03
CA LEU A 234 10.42 8.09 -4.46
C LEU A 234 11.37 6.90 -4.73
N GLN A 235 12.52 7.17 -5.37
CA GLN A 235 13.55 6.17 -5.64
C GLN A 235 14.02 5.43 -4.38
N ALA A 236 14.06 6.08 -3.23
CA ALA A 236 14.50 5.44 -1.99
C ALA A 236 13.43 4.48 -1.41
N LEU A 237 12.20 4.54 -1.91
CA LEU A 237 11.12 3.63 -1.53
C LEU A 237 11.04 2.42 -2.45
N LEU A 238 11.28 2.62 -3.75
CA LEU A 238 11.34 1.57 -4.78
C LEU A 238 12.53 0.62 -4.59
#